data_AF-A0AAD6KQE2-F1
#
_entry.id   AF-A0AAD6KQE2-F1
#
_cell.length_a   1.000
_cell.length_b   1.000
_cell.length_c   1.000
_cell.angle_alpha   90.00
_cell.angle_beta   90.00
_cell.angle_gamma   90.00
#
_symmetry.space_group_name_H-M   'P 1'
#
loop_
_entity.id
_entity.type
_entity.pdbx_description
1 polymer ?
#
loop_
_entity_poly.entity_id
_entity_poly.type
_entity_poly.pdbx_seq_one_letter_code
_entity_poly.pdbx_strand_id
1 'polypeptide(L)'
;MKQSPNHPAQTLTSSTTSSQEARLLVRETLRISANLASSPPANQPPLSQSALLEEGFIGSTSRLICCEEIDGRRWKYVAESDASGRFKKNSIRAVGLQTPQAPVEELMGFIRSYVVPEGFPDSVIPSYVPYMTWRALKHFFGGAMGVFTTKTLLNSVGVSKSQAIPGAVAINWILKDGAGRVGKMLYARQGKKFDYDLKQLRFAGDLLMELGAAVELATAAVPHLFLPLACAANVAKNVGAVTSTSTRTPIYKAFAKGENIGDVTAKGECVGNVADLMGTGLSIMISKRNPSLVTTFALLSCGYVFSSYQEVKSVVLHTLNRARFSVAVESFLKTGLYVLCMKQDYRVCVYFFNLVAGHDITELS
;
A
#
# COMPACT_ATOMS: atom_id res chain seq x y z
N MET A 1 25.19 0.15 75.08
CA MET A 1 23.73 -0.08 74.89
C MET A 1 23.55 -0.92 73.62
N LYS A 2 23.04 -2.16 73.81
CA LYS A 2 22.36 -3.11 72.89
C LYS A 2 22.86 -3.22 71.43
N GLN A 3 23.66 -4.25 71.08
CA GLN A 3 23.33 -5.66 70.73
C GLN A 3 22.81 -5.87 69.29
N SER A 4 23.64 -6.51 68.47
CA SER A 4 23.27 -7.36 67.31
C SER A 4 22.77 -8.74 67.81
N PRO A 5 21.96 -9.53 67.08
CA PRO A 5 22.56 -10.58 66.23
C PRO A 5 21.75 -11.12 64.99
N ASN A 6 22.50 -11.52 63.96
CA ASN A 6 22.47 -12.72 63.07
C ASN A 6 21.19 -13.46 62.53
N HIS A 7 21.26 -13.73 61.20
CA HIS A 7 20.84 -14.90 60.36
C HIS A 7 19.34 -15.16 60.02
N PRO A 8 18.96 -15.94 58.95
CA PRO A 8 19.68 -16.48 57.77
C PRO A 8 18.92 -16.34 56.40
N ALA A 9 19.50 -16.87 55.32
CA ALA A 9 18.91 -17.04 53.98
C ALA A 9 17.85 -18.17 53.90
N GLN A 10 16.76 -17.98 53.14
CA GLN A 10 15.92 -19.07 52.58
C GLN A 10 15.29 -18.68 51.22
N THR A 11 15.23 -19.67 50.34
CA THR A 11 14.85 -19.69 48.92
C THR A 11 13.46 -20.35 48.75
N LEU A 12 12.76 -20.08 47.62
CA LEU A 12 11.54 -20.74 47.07
C LEU A 12 10.21 -20.37 47.78
N THR A 13 9.03 -20.17 47.17
CA THR A 13 8.39 -20.61 45.91
C THR A 13 7.24 -19.62 45.57
N SER A 14 7.15 -19.09 44.34
CA SER A 14 6.03 -18.22 43.91
C SER A 14 5.57 -18.48 42.46
N SER A 15 5.49 -19.75 42.04
CA SER A 15 5.12 -20.13 40.67
C SER A 15 4.00 -21.17 40.53
N THR A 16 3.31 -21.54 41.61
CA THR A 16 2.29 -22.62 41.57
C THR A 16 0.84 -22.13 41.61
N THR A 17 0.56 -20.92 42.08
CA THR A 17 -0.81 -20.43 42.31
C THR A 17 -1.52 -19.92 41.05
N SER A 18 -0.80 -19.34 40.08
CA SER A 18 -1.41 -18.73 38.88
C SER A 18 -1.94 -19.73 37.86
N SER A 19 -1.37 -20.94 37.78
CA SER A 19 -1.82 -21.95 36.81
C SER A 19 -3.13 -22.64 37.20
N GLN A 20 -3.43 -22.69 38.51
CA GLN A 20 -4.67 -23.29 39.01
C GLN A 20 -5.86 -22.35 38.81
N GLU A 21 -5.69 -21.05 39.01
CA GLU A 21 -6.73 -20.04 38.73
C GLU A 21 -7.08 -19.97 37.23
N ALA A 22 -6.08 -20.02 36.35
CA ALA A 22 -6.31 -20.02 34.91
C ALA A 22 -7.12 -21.26 34.44
N ARG A 23 -6.88 -22.43 35.05
CA ARG A 23 -7.63 -23.66 34.73
C ARG A 23 -9.07 -23.62 35.25
N LEU A 24 -9.31 -22.94 36.36
CA LEU A 24 -10.67 -22.75 36.89
C LEU A 24 -11.49 -21.81 36.00
N LEU A 25 -10.91 -20.71 35.53
CA LEU A 25 -11.56 -19.77 34.61
C LEU A 25 -11.94 -20.40 33.26
N VAL A 26 -11.06 -21.21 32.68
CA VAL A 26 -11.37 -21.94 31.43
C VAL A 26 -12.52 -22.93 31.65
N ARG A 27 -12.56 -23.59 32.81
CA ARG A 27 -13.62 -24.54 33.15
C ARG A 27 -14.97 -23.88 33.38
N GLU A 28 -15.00 -22.71 34.01
CA GLU A 28 -16.23 -21.91 34.14
C GLU A 28 -16.70 -21.38 32.80
N THR A 29 -15.78 -20.90 31.96
CA THR A 29 -16.11 -20.40 30.61
C THR A 29 -16.77 -21.50 29.79
N LEU A 30 -16.20 -22.71 29.77
CA LEU A 30 -16.79 -23.86 29.09
C LEU A 30 -18.17 -24.27 29.65
N ARG A 31 -18.39 -24.10 30.96
CA ARG A 31 -19.69 -24.39 31.60
C ARG A 31 -20.75 -23.36 31.21
N ILE A 32 -20.37 -22.09 31.11
CA ILE A 32 -21.26 -21.00 30.68
C ILE A 32 -21.65 -21.21 29.20
N SER A 33 -20.68 -21.56 28.34
CA SER A 33 -20.95 -21.88 26.93
C SER A 33 -21.89 -23.08 26.77
N ALA A 34 -21.72 -24.12 27.59
CA ALA A 34 -22.56 -25.31 27.56
C ALA A 34 -24.00 -25.05 28.04
N ASN A 35 -24.18 -24.17 29.03
CA ASN A 35 -25.51 -23.76 29.51
C ASN A 35 -26.24 -22.83 28.54
N LEU A 36 -25.51 -22.00 27.78
CA LEU A 36 -26.11 -21.17 26.73
C LEU A 36 -26.62 -22.03 25.57
N ALA A 37 -25.87 -23.08 25.22
CA ALA A 37 -26.21 -24.02 24.16
C ALA A 37 -27.37 -24.99 24.48
N SER A 38 -27.78 -25.10 25.76
CA SER A 38 -28.84 -26.01 26.21
C SER A 38 -30.18 -25.35 26.51
N SER A 39 -30.34 -24.05 26.19
CA SER A 39 -31.60 -23.34 26.35
C SER A 39 -32.66 -23.84 25.33
N PRO A 40 -33.89 -24.16 25.76
CA PRO A 40 -34.93 -24.66 24.86
C PRO A 40 -35.45 -23.55 23.94
N PRO A 41 -35.83 -23.86 22.68
CA PRO A 41 -36.24 -22.83 21.73
C PRO A 41 -37.63 -22.27 22.06
N ALA A 42 -37.74 -20.95 22.14
CA ALA A 42 -39.01 -20.25 22.12
C ALA A 42 -39.49 -20.06 20.67
N ASN A 43 -40.71 -20.54 20.39
CA ASN A 43 -41.60 -20.33 19.23
C ASN A 43 -41.01 -19.78 17.91
N GLN A 44 -40.98 -20.63 16.88
CA GLN A 44 -40.89 -20.24 15.46
C GLN A 44 -42.26 -20.36 14.77
N PRO A 45 -42.64 -19.45 13.83
CA PRO A 45 -43.69 -19.72 12.83
C PRO A 45 -43.11 -20.48 11.61
N PRO A 46 -43.95 -21.14 10.79
CA PRO A 46 -43.52 -22.27 9.97
C PRO A 46 -42.93 -21.85 8.63
N LEU A 47 -41.77 -22.40 8.28
CA LEU A 47 -41.21 -22.35 6.93
C LEU A 47 -41.14 -23.77 6.35
N SER A 48 -42.14 -24.03 5.49
CA SER A 48 -42.11 -24.88 4.29
C SER A 48 -41.28 -26.18 4.34
N GLN A 49 -42.03 -27.28 4.40
CA GLN A 49 -41.65 -28.62 3.97
C GLN A 49 -41.10 -28.61 2.54
N SER A 50 -39.78 -28.61 2.37
CA SER A 50 -39.13 -29.05 1.13
C SER A 50 -37.64 -29.30 1.35
N ALA A 51 -37.31 -30.35 2.09
CA ALA A 51 -35.99 -31.00 2.03
C ALA A 51 -36.05 -32.38 2.72
N LEU A 52 -37.06 -33.18 2.35
CA LEU A 52 -36.99 -34.62 2.54
C LEU A 52 -36.13 -35.18 1.40
N LEU A 53 -35.16 -36.01 1.80
CA LEU A 53 -34.35 -36.91 0.96
C LEU A 53 -33.23 -36.29 0.13
N GLU A 54 -32.04 -36.22 0.74
CA GLU A 54 -30.83 -36.63 0.03
C GLU A 54 -29.84 -37.27 1.03
N GLU A 55 -30.12 -38.53 1.41
CA GLU A 55 -29.12 -39.45 1.97
C GLU A 55 -28.07 -39.75 0.87
N GLY A 56 -27.15 -38.81 0.67
CA GLY A 56 -25.97 -39.01 -0.17
C GLY A 56 -24.87 -39.71 0.63
N PHE A 57 -24.84 -41.04 0.54
CA PHE A 57 -23.83 -41.94 1.10
C PHE A 57 -22.41 -41.55 0.63
N ILE A 58 -21.62 -40.86 1.46
CA ILE A 58 -20.22 -40.54 1.17
C ILE A 58 -19.35 -41.71 1.66
N GLY A 59 -19.24 -42.77 0.85
CA GLY A 59 -18.32 -43.90 1.07
C GLY A 59 -18.68 -44.80 2.27
N SER A 60 -18.47 -46.10 2.11
CA SER A 60 -18.99 -47.17 3.00
C SER A 60 -18.54 -47.16 4.47
N THR A 61 -17.82 -46.14 4.93
CA THR A 61 -17.37 -46.00 6.33
C THR A 61 -17.56 -44.60 6.91
N SER A 62 -18.05 -43.60 6.15
CA SER A 62 -18.07 -42.20 6.59
C SER A 62 -19.49 -41.62 6.64
N ARG A 63 -19.90 -41.10 7.80
CA ARG A 63 -21.24 -40.52 8.05
C ARG A 63 -21.16 -39.03 8.32
N LEU A 64 -22.06 -38.26 7.69
CA LEU A 64 -22.19 -36.83 7.89
C LEU A 64 -22.75 -36.55 9.29
N ILE A 65 -22.07 -35.70 10.07
CA ILE A 65 -22.47 -35.25 11.41
C ILE A 65 -23.28 -33.97 11.30
N CYS A 66 -22.69 -32.92 10.72
CA CYS A 66 -23.35 -31.63 10.57
C CYS A 66 -22.80 -30.85 9.39
N CYS A 67 -23.58 -29.86 8.93
CA CYS A 67 -23.14 -28.86 7.98
C CYS A 67 -23.12 -27.50 8.67
N GLU A 68 -22.09 -26.71 8.41
CA GLU A 68 -21.96 -25.35 8.94
C GLU A 68 -21.72 -24.39 7.78
N GLU A 69 -22.35 -23.22 7.81
CA GLU A 69 -22.15 -22.19 6.80
C GLU A 69 -21.66 -20.90 7.48
N ILE A 70 -20.40 -20.54 7.23
CA ILE A 70 -19.76 -19.33 7.78
C ILE A 70 -19.35 -18.47 6.59
N ASP A 71 -19.80 -17.21 6.56
CA ASP A 71 -19.47 -16.24 5.50
C ASP A 71 -19.70 -16.78 4.07
N GLY A 72 -20.82 -17.50 3.86
CA GLY A 72 -21.17 -18.12 2.58
C GLY A 72 -20.32 -19.35 2.20
N ARG A 73 -19.48 -19.84 3.11
CA ARG A 73 -18.68 -21.06 2.93
C ARG A 73 -19.31 -22.22 3.69
N ARG A 74 -19.68 -23.28 2.97
CA ARG A 74 -20.30 -24.49 3.54
C ARG A 74 -19.26 -25.56 3.87
N TRP A 75 -19.27 -26.00 5.11
CA TRP A 75 -18.45 -27.08 5.66
C TRP A 75 -19.32 -28.29 5.97
N LYS A 76 -18.86 -29.48 5.60
CA LYS A 76 -19.46 -30.76 6.00
C LYS A 76 -18.53 -31.45 6.98
N TYR A 77 -19.00 -31.69 8.20
CA TYR A 77 -18.27 -32.49 9.19
C TYR A 77 -18.69 -33.94 9.06
N VAL A 78 -17.73 -34.82 8.77
CA VAL A 78 -17.95 -36.24 8.51
C VAL A 78 -17.12 -37.04 9.52
N ALA A 79 -17.65 -38.14 10.05
CA ALA A 79 -16.89 -39.04 10.92
C ALA A 79 -16.99 -40.49 10.44
N GLU A 80 -15.95 -41.27 10.73
CA GLU A 80 -15.96 -42.69 10.44
C GLU A 80 -16.89 -43.44 11.40
N SER A 81 -17.68 -44.36 10.86
CA SER A 81 -18.53 -45.28 11.60
C SER A 81 -17.92 -46.67 11.57
N ASP A 82 -17.87 -47.31 12.75
CA ASP A 82 -17.51 -48.72 12.86
C ASP A 82 -18.64 -49.61 12.30
N ALA A 83 -18.37 -50.90 12.07
CA ALA A 83 -19.33 -51.90 11.55
C ALA A 83 -20.60 -52.07 12.42
N SER A 84 -20.58 -51.57 13.65
CA SER A 84 -21.70 -51.54 14.61
C SER A 84 -22.51 -50.23 14.59
N GLY A 85 -22.19 -49.29 13.69
CA GLY A 85 -22.91 -48.02 13.52
C GLY A 85 -22.54 -46.92 14.50
N ARG A 86 -21.54 -47.12 15.38
CA ARG A 86 -21.03 -46.09 16.30
C ARG A 86 -19.92 -45.26 15.67
N PHE A 87 -19.94 -43.96 15.95
CA PHE A 87 -18.87 -43.04 15.53
C PHE A 87 -17.56 -43.34 16.25
N LYS A 88 -16.49 -43.46 15.48
CA LYS A 88 -15.14 -43.72 16.00
C LYS A 88 -14.59 -42.45 16.66
N LYS A 89 -14.11 -42.58 17.91
CA LYS A 89 -13.48 -41.46 18.65
C LYS A 89 -12.29 -40.91 17.83
N ASN A 90 -12.22 -39.58 17.70
CA ASN A 90 -11.23 -38.81 16.92
C ASN A 90 -11.27 -38.97 15.39
N SER A 91 -12.38 -39.41 14.79
CA SER A 91 -12.50 -39.56 13.33
C SER A 91 -13.19 -38.39 12.61
N ILE A 92 -13.44 -37.27 13.29
CA ILE A 92 -14.14 -36.12 12.71
C ILE A 92 -13.22 -35.41 11.72
N ARG A 93 -13.65 -35.36 10.46
CA ARG A 93 -13.00 -34.63 9.36
C ARG A 93 -13.93 -33.56 8.83
N ALA A 94 -13.45 -32.32 8.77
CA ALA A 94 -14.14 -31.25 8.05
C ALA A 94 -13.80 -31.33 6.56
N VAL A 95 -14.81 -31.39 5.71
CA VAL A 95 -14.69 -31.39 4.26
C VAL A 95 -15.37 -30.11 3.75
N GLY A 96 -14.57 -29.18 3.23
CA GLY A 96 -15.09 -27.99 2.56
C GLY A 96 -15.73 -28.39 1.24
N LEU A 97 -16.96 -27.92 0.99
CA LEU A 97 -17.72 -28.24 -0.22
C LEU A 97 -17.39 -27.36 -1.43
N GLN A 98 -16.34 -26.54 -1.35
CA GLN A 98 -15.98 -25.65 -2.43
C GLN A 98 -15.38 -26.45 -3.59
N THR A 99 -16.01 -26.33 -4.75
CA THR A 99 -15.34 -26.52 -6.04
C THR A 99 -14.08 -25.66 -6.00
N PRO A 100 -12.89 -26.15 -6.39
CA PRO A 100 -11.68 -25.33 -6.38
C PRO A 100 -11.92 -24.09 -7.26
N GLN A 101 -12.23 -22.96 -6.62
CA GLN A 101 -12.18 -21.68 -7.31
C GLN A 101 -10.74 -21.52 -7.75
N ALA A 102 -10.56 -21.12 -9.02
CA ALA A 102 -9.24 -21.03 -9.60
C ALA A 102 -8.36 -20.18 -8.66
N PRO A 103 -7.10 -20.57 -8.40
CA PRO A 103 -6.20 -19.80 -7.53
C PRO A 103 -6.07 -18.33 -7.96
N VAL A 104 -6.43 -18.04 -9.22
CA VAL A 104 -6.51 -16.70 -9.80
C VAL A 104 -7.66 -15.86 -9.23
N GLU A 105 -8.82 -16.44 -8.91
CA GLU A 105 -9.96 -15.72 -8.32
C GLU A 105 -9.75 -15.40 -6.84
N GLU A 106 -9.16 -16.32 -6.07
CA GLU A 106 -8.73 -16.03 -4.68
C GLU A 106 -7.60 -14.99 -4.66
N LEU A 107 -6.64 -15.10 -5.58
CA LEU A 107 -5.59 -14.10 -5.74
C LEU A 107 -6.17 -12.75 -6.19
N MET A 108 -7.15 -12.72 -7.11
CA MET A 108 -7.84 -11.49 -7.49
C MET A 108 -8.64 -10.91 -6.33
N GLY A 109 -9.32 -11.74 -5.53
CA GLY A 109 -10.06 -11.32 -4.34
C GLY A 109 -9.13 -10.75 -3.26
N PHE A 110 -7.97 -11.38 -3.07
CA PHE A 110 -6.91 -10.93 -2.16
C PHE A 110 -6.23 -9.65 -2.66
N ILE A 111 -5.91 -9.56 -3.95
CA ILE A 111 -5.37 -8.33 -4.56
C ILE A 111 -6.41 -7.22 -4.43
N ARG A 112 -7.69 -7.50 -4.70
CA ARG A 112 -8.74 -6.50 -4.61
C ARG A 112 -8.98 -6.03 -3.16
N SER A 113 -8.90 -6.91 -2.16
CA SER A 113 -9.02 -6.52 -0.76
C SER A 113 -7.83 -5.69 -0.27
N TYR A 114 -6.64 -5.90 -0.83
CA TYR A 114 -5.42 -5.16 -0.46
C TYR A 114 -5.18 -3.88 -1.27
N VAL A 115 -5.68 -3.81 -2.51
CA VAL A 115 -5.50 -2.68 -3.44
C VAL A 115 -6.62 -1.64 -3.29
N VAL A 116 -7.81 -2.04 -2.81
CA VAL A 116 -9.00 -1.19 -2.78
C VAL A 116 -9.30 -0.71 -1.34
N PRO A 117 -9.46 0.62 -1.11
CA PRO A 117 -9.83 1.20 0.19
C PRO A 117 -11.10 0.59 0.80
N GLU A 118 -11.17 0.53 2.13
CA GLU A 118 -12.38 0.07 2.82
C GLU A 118 -13.56 1.00 2.47
N GLY A 119 -14.73 0.43 2.15
CA GLY A 119 -15.90 1.20 1.72
C GLY A 119 -15.83 1.76 0.29
N PHE A 120 -14.96 1.25 -0.58
CA PHE A 120 -14.98 1.58 -2.02
C PHE A 120 -16.29 1.11 -2.67
N PRO A 121 -16.93 1.89 -3.56
CA PRO A 121 -16.45 3.15 -4.18
C PRO A 121 -16.80 4.43 -3.42
N ASP A 122 -17.55 4.36 -2.33
CA ASP A 122 -18.08 5.56 -1.66
C ASP A 122 -17.02 6.32 -0.85
N SER A 123 -15.97 5.63 -0.42
CA SER A 123 -14.90 6.16 0.43
C SER A 123 -13.80 6.97 -0.29
N VAL A 124 -13.77 6.97 -1.63
CA VAL A 124 -12.80 7.73 -2.44
C VAL A 124 -13.44 8.43 -3.63
N ILE A 125 -12.78 9.44 -4.20
CA ILE A 125 -13.26 10.06 -5.44
C ILE A 125 -13.04 9.14 -6.67
N PRO A 126 -13.88 9.23 -7.72
CA PRO A 126 -13.73 8.40 -8.93
C PRO A 126 -12.36 8.50 -9.61
N SER A 127 -11.67 9.63 -9.48
CA SER A 127 -10.32 9.84 -10.05
C SER A 127 -9.21 9.06 -9.34
N TYR A 128 -9.50 8.38 -8.23
CA TYR A 128 -8.55 7.55 -7.48
C TYR A 128 -8.04 6.35 -8.30
N VAL A 129 -8.94 5.62 -8.96
CA VAL A 129 -8.58 4.38 -9.68
C VAL A 129 -7.63 4.65 -10.85
N PRO A 130 -7.92 5.60 -11.77
CA PRO A 130 -6.98 5.93 -12.85
C PRO A 130 -5.61 6.36 -12.32
N TYR A 131 -5.58 7.18 -11.27
CA TYR A 131 -4.33 7.61 -10.64
C TYR A 131 -3.53 6.41 -10.09
N MET A 132 -4.17 5.49 -9.35
CA MET A 132 -3.49 4.33 -8.78
C MET A 132 -2.99 3.35 -9.84
N THR A 133 -3.72 3.18 -10.95
CA THR A 133 -3.27 2.35 -12.08
C THR A 133 -2.00 2.90 -12.72
N TRP A 134 -1.98 4.20 -13.04
CA TRP A 134 -0.77 4.83 -13.61
C TRP A 134 0.39 4.86 -12.63
N ARG A 135 0.10 5.06 -11.33
CA ARG A 135 1.09 4.97 -10.26
C ARG A 135 1.69 3.56 -10.16
N ALA A 136 0.87 2.51 -10.20
CA ALA A 136 1.35 1.14 -10.21
C ALA A 136 2.28 0.90 -11.41
N LEU A 137 1.85 1.30 -12.61
CA LEU A 137 2.65 1.15 -13.82
C LEU A 137 3.99 1.92 -13.74
N LYS A 138 3.98 3.12 -13.17
CA LYS A 138 5.21 3.88 -12.92
C LYS A 138 6.15 3.15 -11.97
N HIS A 139 5.64 2.65 -10.84
CA HIS A 139 6.46 1.88 -9.88
C HIS A 139 7.01 0.60 -10.50
N PHE A 140 6.24 -0.06 -11.36
CA PHE A 140 6.70 -1.21 -12.13
C PHE A 140 7.91 -0.86 -13.02
N PHE A 141 7.83 0.22 -13.81
CA PHE A 141 8.97 0.66 -14.61
C PHE A 141 10.16 1.09 -13.73
N GLY A 142 9.90 1.77 -12.61
CA GLY A 142 10.93 2.20 -11.67
C GLY A 142 11.70 1.04 -11.04
N GLY A 143 11.00 0.00 -10.56
CA GLY A 143 11.61 -1.21 -10.02
C GLY A 143 12.43 -1.95 -11.08
N ALA A 144 11.92 -2.04 -12.31
CA ALA A 144 12.68 -2.62 -13.42
C ALA A 144 13.97 -1.84 -13.71
N MET A 145 13.90 -0.50 -13.76
CA MET A 145 15.08 0.34 -13.97
C MET A 145 16.11 0.23 -12.84
N GLY A 146 15.65 0.10 -11.59
CA GLY A 146 16.52 -0.01 -10.41
C GLY A 146 17.51 -1.17 -10.48
N VAL A 147 17.12 -2.30 -11.08
CA VAL A 147 18.01 -3.45 -11.29
C VAL A 147 19.14 -3.11 -12.27
N PHE A 148 18.82 -2.45 -13.39
CA PHE A 148 19.82 -2.05 -14.39
C PHE A 148 20.79 -1.00 -13.86
N THR A 149 20.30 0.02 -13.16
CA THR A 149 21.20 1.04 -12.60
C THR A 149 22.09 0.45 -11.51
N THR A 150 21.57 -0.45 -10.67
CA THR A 150 22.37 -1.14 -9.65
C THR A 150 23.45 -2.02 -10.27
N LYS A 151 23.09 -2.85 -11.27
CA LYS A 151 24.06 -3.68 -12.02
C LYS A 151 25.16 -2.82 -12.64
N THR A 152 24.77 -1.69 -13.22
CA THR A 152 25.70 -0.72 -13.83
C THR A 152 26.65 -0.14 -12.79
N LEU A 153 26.12 0.35 -11.68
CA LEU A 153 26.90 0.96 -10.61
C LEU A 153 27.94 -0.03 -10.04
N LEU A 154 27.53 -1.29 -9.81
CA LEU A 154 28.43 -2.34 -9.34
C LEU A 154 29.54 -2.65 -10.36
N ASN A 155 29.19 -2.71 -11.64
CA ASN A 155 30.18 -2.92 -12.70
C ASN A 155 31.16 -1.74 -12.82
N SER A 156 30.65 -0.51 -12.82
CA SER A 156 31.47 0.71 -12.90
C SER A 156 32.45 0.84 -11.74
N VAL A 157 32.03 0.50 -10.53
CA VAL A 157 32.91 0.46 -9.34
C VAL A 157 34.02 -0.58 -9.50
N GLY A 158 33.66 -1.79 -9.97
CA GLY A 158 34.62 -2.88 -10.16
C GLY A 158 35.66 -2.59 -11.24
N VAL A 159 35.26 -1.88 -12.30
CA VAL A 159 36.15 -1.49 -13.41
C VAL A 159 37.01 -0.27 -13.10
N SER A 160 36.51 0.70 -12.31
CA SER A 160 37.22 1.95 -11.99
C SER A 160 38.50 1.75 -11.17
N LYS A 161 38.63 0.60 -10.48
CA LYS A 161 39.83 0.23 -9.74
C LYS A 161 40.17 -1.22 -10.06
N SER A 162 41.05 -1.42 -11.03
CA SER A 162 41.71 -2.71 -11.25
C SER A 162 42.29 -3.15 -9.90
N GLN A 163 41.70 -4.18 -9.26
CA GLN A 163 42.01 -4.61 -7.90
C GLN A 163 41.59 -3.64 -6.77
N ALA A 164 40.32 -3.21 -6.76
CA ALA A 164 39.77 -2.38 -5.69
C ALA A 164 39.77 -3.08 -4.32
N ILE A 165 40.47 -2.52 -3.33
CA ILE A 165 40.34 -2.95 -1.92
C ILE A 165 38.87 -2.76 -1.49
N PRO A 166 38.19 -3.78 -0.91
CA PRO A 166 36.78 -3.69 -0.51
C PRO A 166 36.42 -2.45 0.31
N GLY A 167 37.35 -1.96 1.16
CA GLY A 167 37.19 -0.73 1.93
C GLY A 167 37.06 0.53 1.07
N ALA A 168 37.80 0.64 -0.04
CA ALA A 168 37.73 1.79 -0.93
C ALA A 168 36.40 1.86 -1.70
N VAL A 169 35.79 0.70 -1.98
CA VAL A 169 34.44 0.60 -2.56
C VAL A 169 33.39 1.03 -1.54
N ALA A 170 33.52 0.60 -0.28
CA ALA A 170 32.62 0.97 0.80
C ALA A 170 32.62 2.50 1.04
N ILE A 171 33.80 3.14 1.06
CA ILE A 171 33.92 4.60 1.21
C ILE A 171 33.19 5.33 0.07
N ASN A 172 33.36 4.88 -1.18
CA ASN A 172 32.67 5.47 -2.33
C ASN A 172 31.14 5.36 -2.20
N TRP A 173 30.64 4.23 -1.70
CA TRP A 173 29.21 4.04 -1.44
C TRP A 173 28.68 4.96 -0.34
N ILE A 174 29.40 5.05 0.79
CA ILE A 174 29.02 5.92 1.91
C ILE A 174 29.01 7.38 1.46
N LEU A 175 30.00 7.81 0.67
CA LEU A 175 30.08 9.19 0.18
C LEU A 175 28.95 9.51 -0.81
N LYS A 176 28.66 8.58 -1.72
CA LYS A 176 27.49 8.65 -2.63
C LYS A 176 26.19 8.80 -1.85
N ASP A 177 25.96 7.97 -0.84
CA ASP A 177 24.74 7.97 -0.05
C ASP A 177 24.65 9.17 0.91
N GLY A 178 25.78 9.59 1.48
CA GLY A 178 25.91 10.80 2.28
C GLY A 178 25.53 12.04 1.48
N ALA A 179 26.07 12.20 0.27
CA ALA A 179 25.74 13.30 -0.62
C ALA A 179 24.23 13.35 -0.93
N GLY A 180 23.63 12.20 -1.26
CA GLY A 180 22.18 12.11 -1.50
C GLY A 180 21.34 12.54 -0.30
N ARG A 181 21.75 12.13 0.92
CA ARG A 181 21.07 12.51 2.18
C ARG A 181 21.19 14.00 2.49
N VAL A 182 22.35 14.60 2.24
CA VAL A 182 22.54 16.06 2.39
C VAL A 182 21.69 16.80 1.35
N GLY A 183 21.67 16.32 0.11
CA GLY A 183 20.85 16.88 -0.97
C GLY A 183 19.36 16.94 -0.62
N LYS A 184 18.76 15.84 -0.15
CA LYS A 184 17.34 15.85 0.28
C LYS A 184 17.10 16.78 1.47
N MET A 185 18.04 16.87 2.42
CA MET A 185 17.90 17.73 3.60
C MET A 185 17.89 19.21 3.20
N LEU A 186 18.79 19.61 2.30
CA LEU A 186 18.83 20.97 1.77
C LEU A 186 17.56 21.30 0.98
N TYR A 187 17.10 20.37 0.14
CA TYR A 187 15.91 20.56 -0.68
C TYR A 187 14.60 20.58 0.14
N ALA A 188 14.55 19.88 1.28
CA ALA A 188 13.39 19.91 2.18
C ALA A 188 13.06 21.33 2.69
N ARG A 189 14.04 22.24 2.74
CA ARG A 189 13.82 23.67 3.07
C ARG A 189 12.89 24.35 2.07
N GLN A 190 12.75 23.79 0.87
CA GLN A 190 11.89 24.31 -0.18
C GLN A 190 10.42 23.91 -0.05
N GLY A 191 10.05 23.28 1.08
CA GLY A 191 8.71 22.80 1.43
C GLY A 191 7.55 23.67 0.95
N LYS A 192 7.61 24.98 1.22
CA LYS A 192 6.56 25.94 0.85
C LYS A 192 6.24 25.98 -0.65
N LYS A 193 7.18 25.62 -1.54
CA LYS A 193 6.92 25.59 -3.00
C LYS A 193 5.99 24.43 -3.39
N PHE A 194 5.96 23.33 -2.63
CA PHE A 194 5.12 22.16 -2.93
C PHE A 194 3.63 22.47 -2.88
N ASP A 195 3.22 23.48 -2.09
CA ASP A 195 1.83 23.86 -1.93
C ASP A 195 1.27 24.63 -3.14
N TYR A 196 2.11 25.33 -3.91
CA TYR A 196 1.67 26.18 -5.03
C TYR A 196 1.58 25.44 -6.36
N ASP A 197 2.57 24.61 -6.69
CA ASP A 197 2.73 23.96 -8.01
C ASP A 197 2.81 22.43 -7.90
N LEU A 198 1.87 21.85 -7.16
CA LEU A 198 1.90 20.43 -6.78
C LEU A 198 2.07 19.48 -7.98
N LYS A 199 1.31 19.66 -9.06
CA LYS A 199 1.40 18.78 -10.25
C LYS A 199 2.74 18.93 -10.99
N GLN A 200 3.21 20.17 -11.14
CA GLN A 200 4.47 20.43 -11.84
C GLN A 200 5.65 19.88 -11.03
N LEU A 201 5.64 20.09 -9.72
CA LEU A 201 6.67 19.57 -8.83
C LEU A 201 6.63 18.05 -8.76
N ARG A 202 5.43 17.44 -8.74
CA ARG A 202 5.25 15.99 -8.80
C ARG A 202 5.94 15.40 -10.04
N PHE A 203 5.70 15.97 -11.21
CA PHE A 203 6.30 15.53 -12.47
C PHE A 203 7.79 15.87 -12.55
N ALA A 204 8.20 17.06 -12.13
CA ALA A 204 9.61 17.47 -12.09
C ALA A 204 10.45 16.58 -11.17
N GLY A 205 9.89 16.14 -10.03
CA GLY A 205 10.54 15.18 -9.14
C GLY A 205 10.72 13.81 -9.78
N ASP A 206 9.73 13.32 -10.52
CA ASP A 206 9.83 12.07 -11.28
C ASP A 206 10.85 12.18 -12.42
N LEU A 207 10.88 13.31 -13.16
CA LEU A 207 11.92 13.57 -14.16
C LEU A 207 13.32 13.63 -13.55
N LEU A 208 13.46 14.23 -12.37
CA LEU A 208 14.75 14.30 -11.68
C LEU A 208 15.23 12.92 -11.21
N MET A 209 14.30 12.04 -10.83
CA MET A 209 14.59 10.63 -10.55
C MET A 209 15.15 9.93 -11.79
N GLU A 210 14.49 10.11 -12.94
CA GLU A 210 14.92 9.53 -14.23
C GLU A 210 16.27 10.06 -14.69
N LEU A 211 16.49 11.37 -14.58
CA LEU A 211 17.78 11.98 -14.87
C LEU A 211 18.87 11.41 -13.96
N GLY A 212 18.60 11.26 -12.67
CA GLY A 212 19.54 10.64 -11.75
C GLY A 212 19.85 9.19 -12.14
N ALA A 213 18.84 8.40 -12.53
CA ALA A 213 19.04 7.03 -13.02
C ALA A 213 19.86 6.99 -14.32
N ALA A 214 19.63 7.91 -15.24
CA ALA A 214 20.40 8.03 -16.48
C ALA A 214 21.87 8.42 -16.21
N VAL A 215 22.09 9.32 -15.24
CA VAL A 215 23.43 9.69 -14.77
C VAL A 215 24.14 8.51 -14.09
N GLU A 216 23.43 7.68 -13.30
CA GLU A 216 24.00 6.42 -12.78
C GLU A 216 24.40 5.49 -13.92
N LEU A 217 23.60 5.40 -14.99
CA LEU A 217 23.91 4.59 -16.15
C LEU A 217 25.17 5.08 -16.88
N ALA A 218 25.29 6.39 -17.03
CA ALA A 218 26.43 7.04 -17.67
C ALA A 218 27.76 6.77 -16.93
N THR A 219 27.73 6.36 -15.66
CA THR A 219 28.94 5.94 -14.93
C THR A 219 29.68 4.78 -15.59
N ALA A 220 28.98 3.91 -16.33
CA ALA A 220 29.64 2.83 -17.09
C ALA A 220 30.45 3.34 -18.28
N ALA A 221 30.06 4.46 -18.89
CA ALA A 221 30.78 5.04 -20.02
C ALA A 221 32.01 5.83 -19.57
N VAL A 222 31.96 6.45 -18.38
CA VAL A 222 33.03 7.28 -17.83
C VAL A 222 33.44 6.84 -16.42
N PRO A 223 34.03 5.63 -16.25
CA PRO A 223 34.37 5.08 -14.93
C PRO A 223 35.43 5.91 -14.18
N HIS A 224 36.18 6.79 -14.86
CA HIS A 224 37.14 7.70 -14.26
C HIS A 224 36.47 8.84 -13.43
N LEU A 225 35.22 9.19 -13.75
CA LEU A 225 34.41 10.17 -13.00
C LEU A 225 33.31 9.48 -12.17
N PHE A 226 33.50 8.20 -11.82
CA PHE A 226 32.50 7.41 -11.10
C PHE A 226 31.95 8.13 -9.87
N LEU A 227 32.84 8.59 -8.98
CA LEU A 227 32.44 9.17 -7.69
C LEU A 227 31.60 10.46 -7.82
N PRO A 228 32.05 11.51 -8.53
CA PRO A 228 31.25 12.73 -8.68
C PRO A 228 29.92 12.46 -9.42
N LEU A 229 29.93 11.59 -10.43
CA LEU A 229 28.73 11.28 -11.21
C LEU A 229 27.72 10.47 -10.38
N ALA A 230 28.18 9.49 -9.61
CA ALA A 230 27.35 8.72 -8.70
C ALA A 230 26.76 9.60 -7.58
N CYS A 231 27.55 10.53 -7.03
CA CYS A 231 27.06 11.51 -6.05
C CYS A 231 25.97 12.41 -6.65
N ALA A 232 26.20 12.99 -7.84
CA ALA A 232 25.25 13.85 -8.52
C ALA A 232 23.93 13.11 -8.84
N ALA A 233 24.03 11.88 -9.35
CA ALA A 233 22.90 11.00 -9.57
C ALA A 233 22.09 10.74 -8.29
N ASN A 234 22.77 10.39 -7.20
CA ASN A 234 22.09 10.05 -5.95
C ASN A 234 21.45 11.28 -5.30
N VAL A 235 22.05 12.47 -5.44
CA VAL A 235 21.42 13.74 -5.06
C VAL A 235 20.13 13.96 -5.85
N ALA A 236 20.17 13.85 -7.18
CA ALA A 236 18.99 14.01 -8.03
C ALA A 236 17.87 13.04 -7.64
N LYS A 237 18.18 11.74 -7.46
CA LYS A 237 17.22 10.72 -7.03
C LYS A 237 16.63 11.00 -5.66
N ASN A 238 17.44 11.41 -4.68
CA ASN A 238 16.97 11.72 -3.33
C ASN A 238 16.09 12.99 -3.31
N VAL A 239 16.41 14.00 -4.13
CA VAL A 239 15.57 15.19 -4.33
C VAL A 239 14.25 14.84 -5.00
N GLY A 240 14.26 13.98 -6.02
CA GLY A 240 13.06 13.44 -6.64
C GLY A 240 12.20 12.65 -5.65
N ALA A 241 12.83 11.80 -4.83
CA ALA A 241 12.16 10.97 -3.82
C ALA A 241 11.45 11.81 -2.74
N VAL A 242 12.10 12.85 -2.22
CA VAL A 242 11.47 13.75 -1.24
C VAL A 242 10.32 14.52 -1.90
N THR A 243 10.48 14.99 -3.15
CA THR A 243 9.42 15.67 -3.90
C THR A 243 8.18 14.78 -4.08
N SER A 244 8.40 13.53 -4.50
CA SER A 244 7.33 12.52 -4.67
C SER A 244 6.61 12.22 -3.35
N THR A 245 7.36 12.13 -2.25
CA THR A 245 6.77 11.86 -0.92
C THR A 245 5.97 13.05 -0.41
N SER A 246 6.52 14.26 -0.53
CA SER A 246 5.86 15.49 -0.08
C SER A 246 4.60 15.83 -0.88
N THR A 247 4.57 15.55 -2.19
CA THR A 247 3.39 15.79 -3.04
C THR A 247 2.32 14.71 -2.91
N ARG A 248 2.67 13.49 -2.47
CA ARG A 248 1.73 12.38 -2.28
C ARG A 248 0.68 12.65 -1.21
N THR A 249 1.10 13.17 -0.05
CA THR A 249 0.19 13.45 1.07
C THR A 249 -0.97 14.37 0.69
N PRO A 250 -0.74 15.55 0.10
CA PRO A 250 -1.84 16.42 -0.35
C PRO A 250 -2.70 15.79 -1.47
N ILE A 251 -2.13 14.96 -2.35
CA ILE A 251 -2.91 14.22 -3.36
C ILE A 251 -3.85 13.21 -2.68
N TYR A 252 -3.35 12.42 -1.73
CA TYR A 252 -4.16 11.41 -1.03
C TYR A 252 -5.23 12.07 -0.16
N LYS A 253 -4.90 13.21 0.46
CA LYS A 253 -5.87 14.03 1.17
C LYS A 253 -6.99 14.53 0.25
N ALA A 254 -6.69 14.87 -1.01
CA ALA A 254 -7.70 15.27 -1.98
C ALA A 254 -8.58 14.09 -2.46
N PHE A 255 -8.11 12.84 -2.31
CA PHE A 255 -8.85 11.64 -2.71
C PHE A 255 -9.68 11.01 -1.59
N ALA A 256 -9.25 11.16 -0.34
CA ALA A 256 -9.94 10.68 0.85
C ALA A 256 -11.28 11.39 1.04
N LYS A 257 -12.38 10.62 1.16
CA LYS A 257 -13.69 11.13 1.61
C LYS A 257 -13.88 10.73 3.08
N GLY A 258 -13.68 11.68 4.00
CA GLY A 258 -13.79 11.46 5.45
C GLY A 258 -12.43 11.27 6.15
N GLU A 259 -12.42 10.61 7.31
CA GLU A 259 -11.22 10.36 8.12
C GLU A 259 -10.45 9.07 7.73
N ASN A 260 -10.38 8.77 6.42
CA ASN A 260 -9.78 7.53 5.90
C ASN A 260 -8.42 7.71 5.21
N ILE A 261 -7.70 8.81 5.49
CA ILE A 261 -6.40 9.10 4.86
C ILE A 261 -5.33 8.04 5.17
N GLY A 262 -5.39 7.41 6.35
CA GLY A 262 -4.49 6.34 6.75
C GLY A 262 -4.60 5.11 5.85
N ASP A 263 -5.83 4.62 5.63
CA ASP A 263 -6.09 3.46 4.78
C ASP A 263 -5.68 3.72 3.32
N VAL A 264 -6.07 4.88 2.78
CA VAL A 264 -5.68 5.31 1.42
C VAL A 264 -4.15 5.37 1.26
N THR A 265 -3.45 5.82 2.30
CA THR A 265 -1.99 5.89 2.28
C THR A 265 -1.36 4.51 2.31
N ALA A 266 -1.79 3.64 3.23
CA ALA A 266 -1.27 2.28 3.38
C ALA A 266 -1.49 1.44 2.11
N LYS A 267 -2.71 1.47 1.55
CA LYS A 267 -3.04 0.74 0.32
C LYS A 267 -2.31 1.31 -0.90
N GLY A 268 -2.20 2.63 -0.98
CA GLY A 268 -1.40 3.29 -2.02
C GLY A 268 0.09 2.93 -1.96
N GLU A 269 0.65 2.67 -0.77
CA GLU A 269 2.02 2.16 -0.62
C GLU A 269 2.13 0.69 -1.02
N CYS A 270 1.17 -0.15 -0.62
CA CYS A 270 1.18 -1.56 -1.02
C CYS A 270 1.14 -1.71 -2.55
N VAL A 271 0.24 -0.98 -3.23
CA VAL A 271 0.14 -0.98 -4.70
C VAL A 271 1.48 -0.64 -5.35
N GLY A 272 2.15 0.41 -4.84
CA GLY A 272 3.47 0.81 -5.32
C GLY A 272 4.53 -0.28 -5.12
N ASN A 273 4.57 -0.90 -3.93
CA ASN A 273 5.55 -1.93 -3.58
C ASN A 273 5.35 -3.22 -4.38
N VAL A 274 4.11 -3.67 -4.55
CA VAL A 274 3.80 -4.87 -5.36
C VAL A 274 4.23 -4.65 -6.81
N ALA A 275 3.89 -3.49 -7.38
CA ALA A 275 4.28 -3.17 -8.74
C ALA A 275 5.80 -3.06 -8.91
N ASP A 276 6.49 -2.43 -7.96
CA ASP A 276 7.96 -2.33 -7.92
C ASP A 276 8.63 -3.71 -7.88
N LEU A 277 8.13 -4.62 -7.03
CA LEU A 277 8.62 -6.00 -6.95
C LEU A 277 8.39 -6.77 -8.26
N MET A 278 7.23 -6.62 -8.89
CA MET A 278 6.95 -7.21 -10.20
C MET A 278 7.90 -6.69 -11.27
N GLY A 279 8.16 -5.38 -11.28
CA GLY A 279 9.10 -4.73 -12.21
C GLY A 279 10.53 -5.22 -12.01
N THR A 280 10.96 -5.31 -10.76
CA THR A 280 12.27 -5.86 -10.35
C THR A 280 12.40 -7.31 -10.84
N GLY A 281 11.40 -8.16 -10.58
CA GLY A 281 11.37 -9.55 -11.02
C GLY A 281 11.48 -9.70 -12.54
N LEU A 282 10.71 -8.89 -13.29
CA LEU A 282 10.79 -8.85 -14.75
C LEU A 282 12.19 -8.44 -15.21
N SER A 283 12.77 -7.39 -14.62
CA SER A 283 14.10 -6.94 -15.01
C SER A 283 15.19 -7.96 -14.74
N ILE A 284 15.08 -8.77 -13.67
CA ILE A 284 16.02 -9.86 -13.40
C ILE A 284 15.92 -10.93 -14.50
N MET A 285 14.71 -11.30 -14.92
CA MET A 285 14.50 -12.24 -16.03
C MET A 285 15.06 -11.71 -17.35
N ILE A 286 14.83 -10.43 -17.64
CA ILE A 286 15.34 -9.74 -18.83
C ILE A 286 16.87 -9.65 -18.79
N SER A 287 17.46 -9.30 -17.63
CA SER A 287 18.92 -9.17 -17.45
C SER A 287 19.68 -10.48 -17.72
N LYS A 288 19.05 -11.64 -17.53
CA LYS A 288 19.60 -12.96 -17.89
C LYS A 288 19.66 -13.20 -19.40
N ARG A 289 18.79 -12.56 -20.19
CA ARG A 289 18.72 -12.74 -21.66
C ARG A 289 19.66 -11.80 -22.45
N ASN A 290 20.57 -11.09 -21.77
CA ASN A 290 21.55 -10.17 -22.36
C ASN A 290 21.01 -9.18 -23.42
N PRO A 291 19.95 -8.40 -23.14
CA PRO A 291 19.60 -7.29 -24.01
C PRO A 291 20.59 -6.12 -23.84
N SER A 292 20.73 -5.32 -24.91
CA SER A 292 21.45 -4.04 -24.85
C SER A 292 20.95 -3.22 -23.65
N LEU A 293 21.87 -2.91 -22.73
CA LEU A 293 21.58 -2.21 -21.47
C LEU A 293 21.00 -0.82 -21.74
N VAL A 294 21.56 -0.09 -22.71
CA VAL A 294 21.10 1.25 -23.11
C VAL A 294 19.70 1.18 -23.72
N THR A 295 19.46 0.22 -24.62
CA THR A 295 18.15 0.08 -25.28
C THR A 295 17.06 -0.30 -24.27
N THR A 296 17.37 -1.21 -23.35
CA THR A 296 16.42 -1.63 -22.32
C THR A 296 16.12 -0.49 -21.34
N PHE A 297 17.15 0.25 -20.93
CA PHE A 297 16.98 1.42 -20.08
C PHE A 297 16.15 2.51 -20.78
N ALA A 298 16.41 2.80 -22.05
CA ALA A 298 15.67 3.81 -22.80
C ALA A 298 14.18 3.44 -22.93
N LEU A 299 13.85 2.17 -23.20
CA LEU A 299 12.47 1.69 -23.26
C LEU A 299 11.77 1.79 -21.90
N LEU A 300 12.43 1.36 -20.83
CA LEU A 300 11.86 1.44 -19.48
C LEU A 300 11.69 2.89 -19.02
N SER A 301 12.66 3.77 -19.33
CA SER A 301 12.62 5.20 -19.01
C SER A 301 11.48 5.89 -19.75
N CYS A 302 11.27 5.59 -21.05
CA CYS A 302 10.12 6.09 -21.79
C CYS A 302 8.79 5.65 -21.14
N GLY A 303 8.70 4.38 -20.72
CA GLY A 303 7.55 3.85 -19.99
C GLY A 303 7.31 4.55 -18.65
N TYR A 304 8.38 4.80 -17.89
CA TYR A 304 8.33 5.50 -16.61
C TYR A 304 7.83 6.94 -16.77
N VAL A 305 8.43 7.71 -17.69
CA VAL A 305 8.06 9.11 -17.93
C VAL A 305 6.63 9.21 -18.45
N PHE A 306 6.22 8.34 -19.37
CA PHE A 306 4.85 8.30 -19.86
C PHE A 306 3.85 7.99 -18.73
N SER A 307 4.15 6.99 -17.89
CA SER A 307 3.31 6.60 -16.76
C SER A 307 3.22 7.70 -15.71
N SER A 308 4.34 8.38 -15.43
CA SER A 308 4.39 9.55 -14.55
C SER A 308 3.54 10.70 -15.09
N TYR A 309 3.64 11.00 -16.39
CA TYR A 309 2.84 12.04 -17.02
C TYR A 309 1.33 11.74 -16.90
N GLN A 310 0.92 10.50 -17.16
CA GLN A 310 -0.47 10.08 -17.03
C GLN A 310 -0.94 10.07 -15.56
N GLU A 311 -0.10 9.65 -14.61
CA GLU A 311 -0.39 9.73 -13.16
C GLU A 311 -0.72 11.18 -12.76
N VAL A 312 0.14 12.14 -13.11
CA VAL A 312 -0.07 13.56 -12.80
C VAL A 312 -1.29 14.14 -13.51
N LYS A 313 -1.54 13.69 -14.75
CA LYS A 313 -2.72 14.09 -15.53
C LYS A 313 -4.03 13.62 -14.86
N SER A 314 -4.05 12.41 -14.32
CA SER A 314 -5.22 11.82 -13.64
C SER A 314 -5.56 12.46 -12.29
N VAL A 315 -4.63 13.21 -11.67
CA VAL A 315 -4.93 13.93 -10.42
C VAL A 315 -5.95 15.04 -10.68
N VAL A 316 -7.11 14.98 -10.05
CA VAL A 316 -8.06 16.11 -10.01
C VAL A 316 -7.89 16.79 -8.65
N LEU A 317 -7.37 18.03 -8.65
CA LEU A 317 -7.23 18.83 -7.44
C LEU A 317 -8.42 19.77 -7.32
N HIS A 318 -9.02 19.83 -6.14
CA HIS A 318 -10.08 20.79 -5.80
C HIS A 318 -9.54 22.20 -5.47
N THR A 319 -8.23 22.42 -5.56
CA THR A 319 -7.59 23.72 -5.32
C THR A 319 -7.13 24.36 -6.63
N LEU A 320 -7.32 25.68 -6.75
CA LEU A 320 -6.85 26.45 -7.91
C LEU A 320 -5.33 26.61 -7.85
N ASN A 321 -4.62 26.18 -8.90
CA ASN A 321 -3.20 26.49 -9.09
C ASN A 321 -3.00 28.03 -9.19
N ARG A 322 -1.90 28.59 -8.69
CA ARG A 322 -1.52 30.02 -8.75
C ARG A 322 -1.70 30.63 -10.14
N ALA A 323 -1.30 29.94 -11.20
CA ALA A 323 -1.49 30.44 -12.58
C ALA A 323 -2.98 30.55 -12.95
N ARG A 324 -3.78 29.54 -12.59
CA ARG A 324 -5.24 29.55 -12.81
C ARG A 324 -5.94 30.59 -11.94
N PHE A 325 -5.48 30.75 -10.70
CA PHE A 325 -5.96 31.77 -9.78
C PHE A 325 -5.64 33.18 -10.28
N SER A 326 -4.42 33.44 -10.75
CA SER A 326 -4.04 34.75 -11.31
C SER A 326 -4.89 35.12 -12.52
N VAL A 327 -5.13 34.18 -13.43
CA VAL A 327 -6.02 34.41 -14.59
C VAL A 327 -7.47 34.63 -14.14
N ALA A 328 -7.94 33.90 -13.13
CA ALA A 328 -9.27 34.10 -12.57
C ALA A 328 -9.41 35.48 -11.90
N VAL A 329 -8.41 35.93 -11.14
CA VAL A 329 -8.38 37.25 -10.50
C VAL A 329 -8.28 38.36 -11.53
N GLU A 330 -7.44 38.22 -12.56
CA GLU A 330 -7.32 39.22 -13.62
C GLU A 330 -8.62 39.34 -14.43
N SER A 331 -9.29 38.21 -14.70
CA SER A 331 -10.61 38.20 -15.34
C SER A 331 -11.69 38.82 -14.44
N PHE A 332 -11.62 38.57 -13.12
CA PHE A 332 -12.51 39.20 -12.13
C PHE A 332 -12.32 40.72 -12.09
N LEU A 333 -11.07 41.19 -12.00
CA LEU A 333 -10.74 42.62 -11.97
C LEU A 333 -11.16 43.35 -13.26
N LYS A 334 -11.12 42.67 -14.41
CA LYS A 334 -11.52 43.25 -15.70
C LYS A 334 -13.02 43.28 -15.94
N THR A 335 -13.79 42.32 -15.40
CA THR A 335 -15.18 42.07 -15.83
C THR A 335 -16.22 42.20 -14.71
N GLY A 336 -15.79 42.38 -13.46
CA GLY A 336 -16.65 42.77 -12.33
C GLY A 336 -17.62 41.71 -11.80
N LEU A 337 -17.91 40.65 -12.55
CA LEU A 337 -18.79 39.57 -12.12
C LEU A 337 -18.57 38.32 -12.99
N TYR A 338 -18.01 37.22 -12.46
CA TYR A 338 -18.12 35.91 -13.12
C TYR A 338 -18.06 34.73 -12.14
N VAL A 339 -19.01 33.81 -12.29
CA VAL A 339 -18.97 32.43 -11.78
C VAL A 339 -18.02 31.64 -12.68
N LEU A 340 -16.79 31.41 -12.23
CA LEU A 340 -15.82 30.62 -12.99
C LEU A 340 -16.13 29.12 -12.83
N CYS A 341 -17.18 28.64 -13.50
CA CYS A 341 -17.42 27.20 -13.64
C CYS A 341 -16.51 26.69 -14.78
N MET A 342 -15.27 26.32 -14.44
CA MET A 342 -14.37 25.66 -15.39
C MET A 342 -15.03 24.35 -15.83
N LYS A 343 -15.52 24.35 -17.07
CA LYS A 343 -16.19 23.23 -17.74
C LYS A 343 -15.16 22.17 -18.16
N GLN A 344 -14.48 21.57 -17.19
CA GLN A 344 -13.76 20.31 -17.34
C GLN A 344 -13.51 19.74 -15.93
N ASP A 345 -14.40 18.81 -15.56
CA ASP A 345 -14.42 18.03 -14.33
C ASP A 345 -14.65 18.78 -13.01
N TYR A 346 -15.93 19.04 -12.76
CA TYR A 346 -16.65 19.00 -11.49
C TYR A 346 -15.97 19.49 -10.19
N ARG A 347 -16.60 20.52 -9.58
CA ARG A 347 -16.61 20.89 -8.15
C ARG A 347 -15.48 21.76 -7.60
N VAL A 348 -15.22 22.91 -8.21
CA VAL A 348 -14.68 24.07 -7.48
C VAL A 348 -15.37 25.33 -7.98
N CYS A 349 -16.46 25.73 -7.32
CA CYS A 349 -17.02 27.07 -7.48
C CYS A 349 -16.32 27.98 -6.48
N VAL A 350 -15.45 28.87 -6.95
CA VAL A 350 -14.92 29.95 -6.12
C VAL A 350 -15.83 31.15 -6.32
N TYR A 351 -16.59 31.50 -5.27
CA TYR A 351 -17.43 32.68 -5.26
C TYR A 351 -16.58 33.88 -4.83
N PHE A 352 -16.43 34.85 -5.72
CA PHE A 352 -15.93 36.19 -5.37
C PHE A 352 -17.13 37.12 -5.29
N PHE A 353 -17.51 37.55 -4.08
CA PHE A 353 -18.55 38.55 -3.88
C PHE A 353 -17.93 39.95 -3.94
N ASN A 354 -18.55 40.82 -4.73
CA ASN A 354 -18.19 42.22 -4.82
C ASN A 354 -18.79 42.93 -3.61
N LEU A 355 -17.98 43.26 -2.59
CA LEU A 355 -18.43 44.05 -1.42
C LEU A 355 -18.42 45.55 -1.74
N VAL A 356 -18.95 45.95 -2.89
CA VAL A 356 -19.07 47.36 -3.30
C VAL A 356 -20.41 47.56 -4.01
N ALA A 357 -21.47 47.61 -3.23
CA ALA A 357 -22.62 48.51 -3.39
C ALA A 357 -23.62 48.13 -2.28
N GLY A 358 -23.88 49.06 -1.35
CA GLY A 358 -24.89 48.85 -0.34
C GLY A 358 -26.26 48.71 -0.99
N HIS A 359 -26.91 47.55 -0.81
CA HIS A 359 -28.35 47.41 -0.74
C HIS A 359 -28.72 46.06 -0.13
N ASP A 360 -29.44 46.13 0.97
CA ASP A 360 -30.32 45.14 1.61
C ASP A 360 -29.89 43.68 1.65
N ILE A 361 -29.39 43.31 2.83
CA ILE A 361 -29.48 41.95 3.36
C ILE A 361 -30.96 41.67 3.62
N THR A 362 -31.62 40.98 2.69
CA THR A 362 -32.85 40.25 2.98
C THR A 362 -32.61 38.76 2.81
N GLU A 363 -33.14 38.04 3.79
CA GLU A 363 -32.97 36.63 4.14
C GLU A 363 -32.92 35.63 2.99
N LEU A 364 -32.18 34.54 3.20
CA LEU A 364 -32.63 33.20 2.82
C LEU A 364 -31.96 32.16 3.74
N SER A 365 -32.83 31.55 4.55
CA SER A 365 -32.65 30.41 5.45
C SER A 365 -32.21 29.13 4.75
#